data_AF-A0A7C3THB0-F1
#
_entry.id   AF-A0A7C3THB0-F1
#
_cell.length_a   1.000
_cell.length_b   1.000
_cell.length_c   1.000
_cell.angle_alpha   90.00
_cell.angle_beta   90.00
_cell.angle_gamma   90.00
#
_symmetry.space_group_name_H-M   'P 1'
#
loop_
_entity.id
_entity.type
_entity.pdbx_description
1 polymer ?
#
loop_
_entity_poly.entity_id
_entity_poly.type
_entity_poly.pdbx_seq_one_letter_code
_entity_poly.pdbx_strand_id
1 'polypeptide(L)' 'MKVKYDREEDILVYEISDEKIDYAEEMGPVIVHFTKDSKPVMLEILDANF' A
#
# COMPACT_ATOMS: atom_id res chain seq x y z
N MET A 1 8.51 -9.27 0.07
CA MET A 1 7.98 -8.67 1.31
C MET A 1 8.96 -7.60 1.81
N LYS A 2 8.57 -6.34 1.65
CA LYS A 2 9.41 -5.17 1.93
C LYS A 2 8.55 -4.10 2.60
N VAL A 3 9.10 -3.49 3.65
CA VAL A 3 8.46 -2.38 4.37
C VAL A 3 9.30 -1.14 4.10
N LYS A 4 8.67 -0.05 3.65
CA LYS A 4 9.30 1.26 3.46
C LYS A 4 8.45 2.31 4.16
N TYR A 5 9.07 3.17 4.95
CA TYR A 5 8.41 4.36 5.48
C TYR A 5 8.93 5.58 4.73
N ASP A 6 8.02 6.31 4.09
CA ASP A 6 8.28 7.59 3.45
C ASP A 6 8.06 8.71 4.46
N ARG A 7 9.15 9.33 4.91
CA ARG A 7 9.11 10.38 5.95
C ARG A 7 8.63 11.71 5.42
N GLU A 8 8.78 11.97 4.12
CA GLU A 8 8.38 13.25 3.54
C GLU A 8 6.85 13.31 3.38
N GLU A 9 6.27 12.20 2.94
CA GLU A 9 4.81 12.08 2.73
C GLU A 9 4.06 11.51 3.95
N ASP A 10 4.79 11.03 4.97
CA ASP A 10 4.22 10.34 6.14
C ASP A 10 3.38 9.10 5.77
N ILE A 11 3.96 8.25 4.92
CA ILE A 11 3.31 7.05 4.39
C ILE A 11 4.13 5.81 4.71
N LEU A 12 3.51 4.82 5.34
CA LEU A 12 4.07 3.48 5.49
C LEU A 12 3.61 2.58 4.35
N VAL A 13 4.55 2.18 3.49
CA VAL A 13 4.32 1.28 2.38
C VAL A 13 4.73 -0.14 2.76
N TYR A 14 3.82 -1.09 2.52
CA TYR A 14 4.04 -2.51 2.71
C TYR A 14 3.81 -3.26 1.40
N GLU A 15 4.91 -3.73 0.79
CA GLU A 15 4.90 -4.50 -0.45
C GLU A 15 4.70 -5.99 -0.13
N ILE A 16 3.54 -6.54 -0.53
CA ILE A 16 3.16 -7.94 -0.32
C ILE A 16 3.78 -8.83 -1.40
N SER A 17 3.75 -8.37 -2.65
CA SER A 17 4.26 -9.10 -3.82
C SER A 17 4.77 -8.14 -4.91
N ASP A 18 5.57 -8.64 -5.83
CA ASP A 18 6.04 -7.89 -7.01
C ASP A 18 5.08 -8.01 -8.21
N GLU A 19 3.84 -8.49 -8.00
CA GLU A 19 2.81 -8.54 -9.04
C GLU A 19 2.39 -7.12 -9.48
N LYS A 20 1.86 -7.01 -10.70
CA LYS A 20 1.43 -5.73 -11.27
C LYS A 20 0.22 -5.18 -10.50
N ILE A 21 0.30 -3.90 -10.13
CA ILE A 21 -0.84 -3.13 -9.64
C ILE A 21 -1.75 -2.81 -10.83
N ASP A 22 -3.03 -3.12 -10.70
CA ASP A 22 -4.07 -2.84 -11.69
C ASP A 22 -5.11 -1.83 -11.18
N TYR A 23 -5.44 -1.85 -9.89
CA TYR A 23 -6.32 -0.86 -9.26
C TYR A 23 -6.02 -0.72 -7.76
N ALA A 24 -6.59 0.30 -7.12
CA ALA A 24 -6.48 0.51 -5.69
C ALA A 24 -7.84 0.83 -5.07
N GLU A 25 -8.02 0.47 -3.81
CA GLU A 25 -9.19 0.81 -2.99
C GLU A 25 -8.75 1.54 -1.73
N GLU A 26 -9.43 2.64 -1.42
CA GLU A 26 -9.21 3.43 -0.20
C GLU A 26 -10.18 2.97 0.89
N MET A 27 -9.62 2.58 2.04
CA MET A 27 -10.32 2.07 3.20
C MET A 27 -9.95 2.90 4.43
N GLY A 28 -10.35 4.18 4.42
CA GLY A 28 -9.97 5.14 5.46
C GLY A 28 -8.50 5.54 5.29
N PRO A 29 -7.65 5.43 6.34
CA PRO A 29 -6.24 5.81 6.26
C PRO A 29 -5.37 4.77 5.52
N VAL A 30 -5.99 3.75 4.92
CA VAL A 30 -5.27 2.67 4.23
C VAL A 30 -5.69 2.60 2.77
N ILE A 31 -4.72 2.62 1.86
CA ILE A 31 -4.93 2.34 0.44
C ILE A 31 -4.39 0.95 0.15
N VAL A 32 -5.25 0.08 -0.41
CA VAL A 32 -4.88 -1.27 -0.80
C VAL A 32 -4.79 -1.33 -2.30
N HIS A 33 -3.63 -1.72 -2.81
CA HIS A 33 -3.40 -1.94 -4.24
C HIS A 33 -3.63 -3.40 -4.58
N PHE A 34 -4.27 -3.66 -5.72
CA PHE A 34 -4.68 -4.98 -6.16
C PHE A 34 -4.22 -5.29 -7.58
N THR A 35 -4.09 -6.59 -7.88
CA THR A 35 -4.08 -7.09 -9.26
C THR A 35 -5.50 -7.10 -9.85
N LYS A 36 -5.62 -7.30 -11.16
CA LYS A 36 -6.90 -7.46 -11.87
C LYS A 36 -7.80 -8.58 -11.31
N ASP A 37 -7.21 -9.57 -10.63
CA ASP A 37 -7.89 -10.72 -10.03
C ASP A 37 -8.22 -10.48 -8.53
N SER A 38 -8.17 -9.22 -8.09
CA SER A 38 -8.47 -8.79 -6.72
C SER A 38 -7.53 -9.36 -5.65
N LYS A 39 -6.28 -9.66 -6.02
CA LYS A 39 -5.24 -10.04 -5.05
C LYS A 39 -4.52 -8.79 -4.53
N PRO A 40 -4.39 -8.60 -3.21
CA PRO A 40 -3.66 -7.45 -2.67
C PRO A 40 -2.17 -7.59 -2.93
N VAL A 41 -1.54 -6.53 -3.42
CA VAL A 41 -0.12 -6.48 -3.78
C VAL A 41 0.69 -5.48 -2.94
N MET A 42 0.05 -4.40 -2.49
CA MET A 42 0.69 -3.36 -1.69
C MET A 42 -0.32 -2.68 -0.78
N LEU A 43 0.12 -2.26 0.41
CA LEU A 43 -0.63 -1.41 1.32
C LEU A 43 0.11 -0.08 1.50
N GLU A 44 -0.63 1.00 1.55
CA GLU A 44 -0.14 2.31 1.97
C GLU A 44 -0.96 2.74 3.18
N ILE A 45 -0.30 2.99 4.30
CA ILE A 45 -0.91 3.53 5.51
C ILE A 45 -0.50 5.00 5.57
N LEU A 46 -1.51 5.87 5.45
CA LEU A 46 -1.37 7.32 5.51
C LEU A 46 -1.31 7.79 6.96
N ASP A 47 -0.73 8.97 7.18
CA ASP A 47 -0.54 9.57 8.51
C ASP A 47 0.10 8.58 9.49
N ALA A 48 1.14 7.88 9.03
CA ALA A 48 1.76 6.79 9.78
C ALA A 48 2.73 7.27 10.87
N ASN A 49 2.78 8.58 11.13
CA ASN A 49 3.46 9.13 12.29
C ASN A 49 2.77 8.66 13.59
N PHE A 50 3.58 8.18 14.53
CA PHE A 50 3.14 7.76 15.87
C PHE A 50 3.86 8.60 16.93
#